data_AF-A0A927YDR1-F1
#
_entry.id   AF-A0A927YDR1-F1
#
_cell.length_a   1.000
_cell.length_b   1.000
_cell.length_c   1.000
_cell.angle_alpha   90.00
_cell.angle_beta   90.00
_cell.angle_gamma   90.00
#
_symmetry.space_group_name_H-M   'P 1'
#
loop_
_entity.id
_entity.type
_entity.pdbx_description
1 polymer ?
#
loop_
_entity_poly.entity_id
_entity_poly.type
_entity_poly.pdbx_seq_one_letter_code
_entity_poly.pdbx_strand_id
1 'polypeptide(L)'
;MQTYDDKVLQCFLENQCKLLPEEVAATPEEADDFLTDCMAVVVDSSKEVMDYFEEEGVDLEGMDSSEVLEMEEVFAVGDGRYLIVET
;
A
#
# COMPACT_ATOMS: atom_id res chain seq x y z
N MET A 1 14.08 13.08 -4.01
CA MET A 1 13.43 13.08 -5.34
C MET A 1 12.18 12.29 -5.09
N GLN A 2 11.01 12.86 -5.36
CA GLN A 2 9.75 12.22 -5.00
C GLN A 2 9.63 10.89 -5.75
N THR A 3 9.50 9.78 -5.02
CA THR A 3 9.41 8.42 -5.57
C THR A 3 7.98 8.11 -5.98
N TYR A 4 7.00 8.51 -5.17
CA TYR A 4 5.58 8.28 -5.39
C TYR A 4 4.88 9.55 -5.84
N ASP A 5 3.81 9.43 -6.64
CA ASP A 5 3.03 10.61 -7.04
C ASP A 5 2.07 11.08 -5.93
N ASP A 6 1.58 12.31 -6.10
CA ASP A 6 0.74 12.99 -5.11
C ASP A 6 -0.51 12.19 -4.70
N LYS A 7 -1.09 11.38 -5.59
CA LYS A 7 -2.28 10.59 -5.22
C LYS A 7 -1.93 9.42 -4.31
N VAL A 8 -0.81 8.75 -4.58
CA VAL A 8 -0.32 7.65 -3.73
C VAL A 8 0.01 8.18 -2.35
N LEU A 9 0.74 9.30 -2.29
CA LEU A 9 1.11 9.94 -1.03
C LEU A 9 -0.11 10.43 -0.26
N GLN A 10 -1.08 11.04 -0.93
CA GLN A 10 -2.32 11.47 -0.29
C GLN A 10 -3.15 10.27 0.21
N CYS A 11 -3.24 9.19 -0.58
CA CYS A 11 -3.92 7.96 -0.18
C CYS A 11 -3.32 7.38 1.11
N PHE A 12 -1.99 7.31 1.19
CA PHE A 12 -1.30 6.86 2.40
C PHE A 12 -1.58 7.79 3.58
N LEU A 13 -1.39 9.10 3.43
CA LEU A 13 -1.59 10.07 4.52
C LEU A 13 -3.00 9.99 5.13
N GLU A 14 -4.02 9.83 4.29
CA GLU A 14 -5.42 9.75 4.73
C GLU A 14 -5.77 8.42 5.42
N ASN A 15 -5.04 7.35 5.12
CA ASN A 15 -5.38 5.99 5.55
C ASN A 15 -4.27 5.29 6.36
N GLN A 16 -3.15 5.95 6.66
CA GLN A 16 -1.98 5.37 7.35
C GLN A 16 -2.35 4.72 8.68
N CYS A 17 -3.42 5.19 9.33
CA CYS A 17 -3.94 4.62 10.57
C CYS A 17 -4.55 3.21 10.43
N LYS A 18 -4.73 2.72 9.19
CA LYS A 18 -5.08 1.33 8.89
C LYS A 18 -3.92 0.39 9.21
N LEU A 19 -2.70 0.83 8.95
CA LEU A 19 -1.48 0.05 9.07
C LEU A 19 -0.83 0.21 10.44
N LEU A 20 -0.84 1.43 10.99
CA LEU A 20 -0.23 1.75 12.28
C LEU A 20 -1.20 2.55 13.15
N PRO A 21 -1.23 2.35 14.48
CA PRO A 21 -2.16 3.07 15.36
C PRO A 21 -1.88 4.58 15.48
N GLU A 22 -0.71 5.05 15.02
CA GLU A 22 -0.28 6.45 15.08
C GLU A 22 0.13 6.95 13.68
N GLU A 23 -0.06 8.24 13.42
CA GLU A 23 0.39 8.87 12.17
C GLU A 23 1.92 8.91 12.14
N VAL A 24 2.50 8.24 11.14
CA VAL A 24 3.95 8.21 10.89
C VAL A 24 4.40 9.33 9.95
N ALA A 25 3.48 9.92 9.19
CA ALA A 25 3.74 11.02 8.29
C ALA A 25 2.63 12.08 8.38
N ALA A 26 3.01 13.36 8.39
CA ALA A 26 2.08 14.49 8.37
C ALA A 26 2.10 15.26 7.04
N THR A 27 3.12 15.03 6.20
CA THR A 27 3.31 15.72 4.92
C THR A 27 3.60 14.74 3.78
N PRO A 28 3.38 15.13 2.50
CA PRO A 28 3.72 14.28 1.36
C PRO A 28 5.21 13.91 1.29
N GLU A 29 6.09 14.79 1.78
CA GLU A 29 7.54 14.52 1.83
C GLU A 29 7.86 13.43 2.86
N GLU A 30 7.29 13.53 4.07
CA GLU A 30 7.45 12.49 5.10
C GLU A 30 6.81 11.16 4.68
N ALA A 31 5.69 11.19 3.97
CA ALA A 31 5.07 10.00 3.42
C ALA A 31 5.95 9.36 2.34
N ASP A 32 6.56 10.15 1.45
CA ASP A 32 7.47 9.65 0.42
C ASP A 32 8.69 8.97 1.02
N ASP A 33 9.29 9.59 2.06
CA ASP A 33 10.41 9.03 2.80
C ASP A 33 10.00 7.73 3.52
N PHE A 34 8.87 7.73 4.24
CA PHE A 34 8.38 6.54 4.94
C PHE A 34 8.11 5.37 3.99
N LEU A 35 7.38 5.61 2.89
CA LEU A 35 7.06 4.59 1.90
C LEU A 35 8.32 4.06 1.21
N THR A 36 9.30 4.93 0.95
CA THR A 36 10.59 4.53 0.39
C THR A 36 11.37 3.64 1.36
N ASP A 37 11.39 3.99 2.65
CA ASP A 37 12.05 3.20 3.71
C ASP A 37 11.35 1.83 3.93
N CYS A 38 10.03 1.80 3.84
CA CYS A 38 9.19 0.60 3.88
C CYS A 38 9.22 -0.23 2.58
N MET A 39 9.98 0.20 1.56
CA MET A 39 10.04 -0.44 0.24
C MET A 39 8.64 -0.65 -0.38
N ALA A 40 7.74 0.29 -0.16
CA ALA A 40 6.35 0.16 -0.60
C ALA A 40 6.25 0.07 -2.12
N VAL A 41 5.32 -0.75 -2.61
CA VAL A 41 5.16 -1.04 -4.04
C VAL A 41 3.82 -0.49 -4.53
N VAL A 42 3.82 0.11 -5.72
CA VAL A 42 2.59 0.51 -6.41
C VAL A 42 2.35 -0.41 -7.60
N VAL A 43 1.17 -1.01 -7.64
CA VAL A 43 0.73 -1.91 -8.72
C VAL A 43 -0.50 -1.35 -9.42
N ASP A 44 -0.69 -1.76 -10.68
CA ASP A 44 -1.70 -1.16 -11.58
C ASP A 44 -3.04 -1.92 -11.58
N SER A 45 -3.15 -3.02 -10.84
CA SER A 45 -4.39 -3.77 -10.74
C SER A 45 -4.49 -4.64 -9.49
N SER A 46 -5.73 -5.02 -9.13
CA SER A 46 -5.99 -5.96 -8.03
C SER A 46 -5.38 -7.34 -8.25
N LYS A 47 -5.17 -7.74 -9.51
CA LYS A 47 -4.50 -9.00 -9.83
C LYS A 47 -3.03 -8.94 -9.43
N GLU A 48 -2.35 -7.84 -9.74
CA GLU A 48 -0.95 -7.65 -9.37
C GLU A 48 -0.74 -7.60 -7.85
N VAL A 49 -1.76 -7.19 -7.08
CA VAL A 49 -1.73 -7.33 -5.61
C VAL A 49 -1.65 -8.80 -5.20
N MET A 50 -2.44 -9.69 -5.82
CA MET A 50 -2.38 -11.12 -5.53
C MET A 50 -1.04 -11.71 -5.95
N ASP A 51 -0.60 -11.37 -7.17
CA ASP A 51 0.66 -11.86 -7.72
C ASP A 51 1.84 -11.43 -6.80
N TYR A 52 1.82 -10.20 -6.25
CA TYR A 52 2.81 -9.72 -5.27
C TYR A 52 2.87 -10.61 -4.02
N PHE A 53 1.73 -10.86 -3.37
CA PHE A 53 1.69 -11.67 -2.15
C PHE A 53 2.02 -13.14 -2.40
N GLU A 54 1.64 -13.70 -3.55
CA GLU A 54 2.06 -15.04 -3.97
C GLU A 54 3.59 -15.13 -4.17
N GLU A 55 4.21 -14.10 -4.75
CA GLU A 55 5.67 -14.01 -4.94
C GLU A 55 6.42 -13.87 -3.61
N GLU A 56 5.89 -13.09 -2.67
CA GLU A 56 6.42 -12.97 -1.30
C GLU A 56 6.15 -14.22 -0.44
N GLY A 57 5.41 -15.20 -0.95
CA GLY A 57 5.13 -16.47 -0.28
C GLY A 57 4.11 -16.36 0.85
N VAL A 58 3.24 -15.34 0.80
CA VAL A 58 2.10 -15.20 1.71
C VAL A 58 1.05 -16.25 1.36
N ASP A 59 0.54 -16.93 2.39
CA ASP A 59 -0.49 -17.95 2.21
C ASP A 59 -1.86 -17.28 1.99
N LEU A 60 -2.27 -17.21 0.72
CA LEU A 60 -3.59 -16.73 0.31
C LEU A 60 -4.63 -17.87 0.23
N GLU A 61 -4.32 -19.09 0.71
CA GLU A 61 -5.23 -20.23 0.57
C GLU A 61 -6.56 -19.98 1.31
N GLY A 62 -7.64 -19.95 0.53
CA GLY A 62 -8.99 -19.72 1.06
C GLY A 62 -9.39 -18.25 1.18
N MET A 63 -8.49 -17.31 0.85
CA MET A 63 -8.82 -15.89 0.72
C MET A 63 -9.32 -15.59 -0.69
N ASP A 64 -10.40 -14.82 -0.80
CA ASP A 64 -10.81 -14.27 -2.07
C ASP A 64 -10.10 -12.95 -2.39
N SER A 65 -10.19 -12.51 -3.65
CA SER A 65 -9.54 -11.27 -4.09
C SER A 65 -10.05 -10.03 -3.36
N SER A 66 -11.26 -10.04 -2.79
CA SER A 66 -11.76 -8.92 -2.01
C SER A 66 -11.08 -8.90 -0.64
N GLU A 67 -10.95 -10.06 0.00
CA GLU A 67 -10.31 -10.18 1.33
C GLU A 67 -8.85 -9.71 1.30
N VAL A 68 -8.09 -10.07 0.27
CA VAL A 68 -6.70 -9.61 0.11
C VAL A 68 -6.62 -8.09 -0.12
N LEU A 69 -7.56 -7.51 -0.88
CA LEU A 69 -7.60 -6.06 -1.07
C LEU A 69 -8.01 -5.28 0.20
N GLU A 70 -8.62 -5.95 1.17
CA GLU A 70 -9.02 -5.36 2.44
C GLU A 70 -7.91 -5.40 3.51
N MET A 71 -6.81 -6.15 3.28
CA MET A 71 -5.65 -6.24 4.18
C MET A 71 -5.05 -4.87 4.55
N GLU A 72 -4.55 -4.73 5.77
CA GLU A 72 -4.05 -3.45 6.33
C GLU A 72 -2.91 -2.83 5.51
N GLU A 73 -2.12 -3.68 4.88
CA GLU A 73 -0.99 -3.38 4.01
C GLU A 73 -1.41 -2.87 2.62
N VAL A 74 -2.67 -3.07 2.21
CA VAL A 74 -3.17 -2.73 0.88
C VAL A 74 -4.03 -1.46 0.90
N PHE A 75 -3.63 -0.49 0.09
CA PHE A 75 -4.25 0.82 -0.03
C PHE A 75 -4.77 1.05 -1.45
N ALA A 76 -6.09 1.20 -1.60
CA ALA A 76 -6.68 1.54 -2.88
C ALA A 76 -6.51 3.04 -3.17
N VAL A 77 -5.69 3.38 -4.18
CA VAL A 77 -5.40 4.78 -4.56
C VAL A 77 -6.64 5.47 -5.18
N GLY A 78 -7.61 4.68 -5.64
CA GLY A 78 -8.88 5.19 -6.19
C GLY A 78 -8.83 5.51 -7.69
N ASP A 79 -7.68 5.31 -8.35
CA ASP A 79 -7.53 5.44 -9.80
C ASP A 79 -7.22 4.12 -10.52
N GLY A 80 -7.46 3.00 -9.85
CA GLY A 80 -7.20 1.64 -10.35
C GLY A 80 -5.89 1.05 -9.84
N ARG A 81 -5.01 1.88 -9.28
CA ARG A 81 -3.75 1.47 -8.66
C ARG A 81 -3.92 1.12 -7.19
N TYR A 82 -3.00 0.32 -6.69
CA TYR A 82 -2.90 -0.10 -5.30
C TYR A 82 -1.50 0.14 -4.79
N LEU A 83 -1.40 0.68 -3.58
CA LEU A 83 -0.17 0.78 -2.82
C LEU A 83 -0.12 -0.38 -1.81
N ILE A 84 0.99 -1.09 -1.79
CA ILE A 84 1.27 -2.18 -0.86
C ILE A 84 2.43 -1.72 0.03
N VAL A 85 2.23 -1.70 1.34
CA VAL A 85 3.23 -1.22 2.30
C VAL A 85 3.65 -2.36 3.21
N GLU A 86 4.93 -2.70 3.20
CA GLU A 86 5.49 -3.67 4.15
C GLU A 86 5.90 -2.96 5.46
N THR A 87 5.57 -3.56 6.60
CA THR A 87 5.95 -3.07 7.95
C THR A 87 6.61 -4.14 8.78
#